data_AF-A0A3A5VAU0-F1
#
_entry.id   AF-A0A3A5VAU0-F1
#
_cell.length_a   1.000
_cell.length_b   1.000
_cell.length_c   1.000
_cell.angle_alpha   90.00
_cell.angle_beta   90.00
_cell.angle_gamma   90.00
#
_symmetry.space_group_name_H-M   'P 1'
#
loop_
_entity.id
_entity.type
_entity.pdbx_description
1 polymer ?
#
loop_
_entity_poly.entity_id
_entity_poly.type
_entity_poly.pdbx_seq_one_letter_code
_entity_poly.pdbx_strand_id
1 'polypeptide(L)'
;MDKELMFNVEVADQSGHSVVQMNQEEIANAAAKDNSAWVFVNDQLVSAADIAEMDLEEGSRIRMMPGLVGGKDAPTFVVQTADSTGHSEVVMTQAEIATKATSDNSAWVFVNDQLVSAADIAEMDLEEGSRIRMMPGLVGGRFC
;
A
#
# COMPACT_ATOMS: atom_id res chain seq x y z
N MET A 1 15.86 -26.00 20.52
CA MET A 1 16.39 -24.70 20.99
C MET A 1 16.52 -23.85 19.76
N ASP A 2 15.38 -23.34 19.31
CA ASP A 2 15.26 -22.49 18.14
C ASP A 2 15.84 -21.15 18.57
N LYS A 3 17.06 -20.90 18.12
CA LYS A 3 17.77 -19.66 18.40
C LYS A 3 16.98 -18.60 17.63
N GLU A 4 16.25 -17.72 18.33
CA GLU A 4 15.58 -16.59 17.68
C GLU A 4 16.65 -15.73 17.01
N LEU A 5 16.86 -15.95 15.71
CA LEU A 5 17.79 -15.17 14.90
C LEU A 5 17.22 -13.76 14.81
N MET A 6 17.94 -12.81 15.39
CA MET A 6 17.61 -11.39 15.33
C MET A 6 18.31 -10.77 14.13
N PHE A 7 17.55 -10.07 13.30
CA PHE A 7 18.07 -9.40 12.12
C PHE A 7 17.98 -7.89 12.30
N ASN A 8 19.00 -7.18 11.82
CA ASN A 8 18.95 -5.73 11.74
C ASN A 8 18.19 -5.35 10.47
N VAL A 9 17.00 -4.78 10.66
CA VAL A 9 16.10 -4.34 9.59
C VAL A 9 16.26 -2.83 9.43
N GLU A 10 16.75 -2.40 8.28
CA GLU A 10 16.76 -0.99 7.88
C GLU A 10 15.34 -0.60 7.42
N VAL A 11 14.55 0.02 8.29
CA VAL A 11 13.23 0.56 7.97
C VAL A 11 13.37 2.01 7.51
N ALA A 12 13.01 2.29 6.26
CA ALA A 12 12.88 3.66 5.80
C ALA A 12 11.54 4.26 6.30
N ASP A 13 11.60 5.41 6.97
CA ASP A 13 10.44 6.18 7.43
C ASP A 13 10.45 7.58 6.79
N GLN A 14 9.37 8.34 6.98
CA GLN A 14 9.28 9.76 6.65
C GLN A 14 10.44 10.59 7.23
N SER A 15 10.99 10.19 8.37
CA SER A 15 12.09 10.87 9.08
C SER A 15 13.51 10.45 8.63
N GLY A 16 13.63 9.38 7.82
CA GLY A 16 14.91 8.82 7.36
C GLY A 16 15.03 7.31 7.53
N HIS A 17 16.26 6.78 7.47
CA HIS A 17 16.53 5.35 7.70
C HIS A 17 16.65 5.08 9.21
N SER A 18 15.84 4.17 9.74
CA SER A 18 15.95 3.64 11.09
C SER A 18 16.38 2.18 11.04
N VAL A 19 17.18 1.74 12.01
CA VAL A 19 17.56 0.32 12.13
C VAL A 19 16.83 -0.25 13.34
N VAL A 20 16.05 -1.31 13.12
CA VAL A 20 15.30 -2.01 14.17
C VAL A 20 15.73 -3.47 14.17
N GLN A 21 15.91 -4.06 15.35
CA GLN A 21 16.11 -5.51 15.46
C GLN A 21 14.77 -6.21 15.53
N MET A 22 14.55 -7.15 14.63
CA MET A 22 13.34 -7.97 14.54
C MET A 22 13.71 -9.40 14.20
N ASN A 23 12.89 -10.36 14.63
CA ASN A 23 13.00 -11.74 14.15
C ASN A 23 12.30 -11.92 12.78
N GLN A 24 12.48 -13.07 12.14
CA GLN A 24 11.91 -13.37 10.83
C GLN A 24 10.37 -13.25 10.78
N GLU A 25 9.67 -13.71 11.82
CA GLU A 25 8.21 -13.63 11.91
C GLU A 25 7.74 -12.17 12.07
N GLU A 26 8.45 -11.37 12.84
CA GLU A 26 8.17 -9.94 13.02
C GLU A 26 8.36 -9.16 11.71
N ILE A 27 9.38 -9.51 10.93
CA ILE A 27 9.62 -8.91 9.61
C ILE A 27 8.48 -9.26 8.65
N ALA A 28 8.11 -10.53 8.58
CA ALA A 28 7.01 -10.99 7.74
C ALA A 28 5.69 -10.31 8.14
N ASN A 29 5.43 -10.19 9.45
CA ASN A 29 4.24 -9.48 9.95
C ASN A 29 4.27 -7.98 9.65
N ALA A 30 5.40 -7.30 9.83
CA ALA A 30 5.54 -5.88 9.51
C ALA A 30 5.32 -5.63 8.01
N ALA A 31 5.88 -6.49 7.16
CA ALA A 31 5.67 -6.44 5.72
C ALA A 31 4.23 -6.77 5.30
N ALA A 32 3.57 -7.71 5.98
CA ALA A 32 2.18 -8.07 5.71
C ALA A 32 1.18 -7.00 6.20
N LYS A 33 1.54 -6.27 7.25
CA LYS A 33 0.73 -5.18 7.81
C LYS A 33 0.64 -4.00 6.84
N ASP A 34 1.74 -3.69 6.19
CA ASP A 34 1.84 -2.67 5.16
C ASP A 34 1.93 -3.32 3.78
N ASN A 35 0.78 -3.63 3.16
CA ASN A 35 0.69 -4.30 1.84
C ASN A 35 1.42 -3.58 0.69
N SER A 36 1.90 -2.36 0.92
CA SER A 36 2.70 -1.59 -0.04
C SER A 36 4.19 -1.63 0.30
N ALA A 37 4.61 -2.09 1.48
CA ALA A 37 6.01 -2.12 1.89
C ALA A 37 6.83 -3.08 1.02
N TRP A 38 7.97 -2.58 0.54
CA TRP A 38 8.95 -3.37 -0.20
C TRP A 38 10.00 -3.88 0.77
N VAL A 39 10.19 -5.20 0.81
CA VAL A 39 11.24 -5.80 1.63
C VAL A 39 12.35 -6.30 0.75
N PHE A 40 13.57 -5.89 1.07
CA PHE A 40 14.79 -6.31 0.43
C PHE A 40 15.57 -7.19 1.39
N VAL A 41 15.95 -8.38 0.94
CA VAL A 41 16.86 -9.30 1.63
C VAL A 41 18.09 -9.47 0.74
N ASN A 42 19.27 -9.08 1.23
CA ASN A 42 20.52 -9.11 0.47
C ASN A 42 20.40 -8.42 -0.91
N ASP A 43 19.79 -7.23 -0.92
CA ASP A 43 19.52 -6.42 -2.13
C ASP A 43 18.53 -7.06 -3.13
N GLN A 44 17.89 -8.18 -2.79
CA GLN A 44 16.82 -8.79 -3.59
C GLN A 44 15.44 -8.44 -3.00
N LEU A 45 14.50 -8.04 -3.86
CA LEU A 45 13.11 -7.80 -3.46
C LEU A 45 12.41 -9.14 -3.14
N VAL A 46 11.78 -9.22 -1.97
CA VAL A 46 11.10 -10.40 -1.46
C VAL A 46 9.72 -10.01 -0.94
N SER A 47 8.70 -10.82 -1.24
CA SER A 47 7.34 -10.63 -0.74
C SER A 47 7.21 -11.03 0.73
N ALA A 48 6.29 -10.41 1.47
CA ALA A 48 6.05 -10.75 2.88
C ALA A 48 5.79 -12.25 3.14
N ALA A 49 5.09 -12.93 2.23
CA ALA A 49 4.83 -14.36 2.31
C ALA A 49 6.10 -15.20 2.14
N ASP A 50 6.94 -14.85 1.17
CA ASP A 50 8.20 -15.55 0.90
C ASP A 50 9.21 -15.39 2.05
N ILE A 51 9.19 -14.26 2.78
CA ILE A 51 10.09 -14.03 3.93
C ILE A 51 9.95 -15.12 4.99
N ALA A 52 8.73 -15.59 5.26
CA ALA A 52 8.48 -16.60 6.28
C ALA A 52 9.00 -18.00 5.89
N GLU A 53 9.13 -18.26 4.58
CA GLU A 53 9.60 -19.54 4.03
C GLU A 53 11.08 -19.49 3.61
N MET A 54 11.70 -18.31 3.59
CA MET A 54 13.10 -18.14 3.23
C MET A 54 14.06 -18.60 4.33
N ASP A 55 15.18 -19.18 3.90
CA ASP A 55 16.30 -19.52 4.79
C ASP A 55 17.13 -18.25 5.01
N LEU A 56 16.87 -17.54 6.12
CA LEU A 56 17.60 -16.34 6.50
C LEU A 56 18.79 -16.70 7.40
N GLU A 57 20.00 -16.38 6.94
CA GLU A 57 21.24 -16.67 7.66
C GLU A 57 21.69 -15.50 8.53
N GLU A 58 22.44 -15.80 9.62
CA GLU A 58 23.05 -14.80 10.51
C GLU A 58 24.03 -13.91 9.71
N GLY A 59 23.61 -12.68 9.38
CA GLY A 59 24.34 -11.77 8.49
C GLY A 59 23.54 -11.27 7.29
N SER A 60 22.34 -11.80 7.06
CA SER A 60 21.42 -11.32 6.02
C SER A 60 21.08 -9.85 6.22
N ARG A 61 21.24 -9.04 5.17
CA ARG A 61 20.89 -7.63 5.20
C ARG A 61 19.44 -7.44 4.82
N ILE A 62 18.64 -6.90 5.74
CA ILE A 62 17.20 -6.72 5.51
C ILE A 62 16.91 -5.23 5.48
N ARG A 63 16.27 -4.76 4.41
CA ARG A 63 15.82 -3.38 4.28
C ARG A 63 14.34 -3.36 3.94
N MET A 64 13.56 -2.71 4.78
CA MET A 64 12.15 -2.47 4.55
C MET A 64 11.97 -1.02 4.08
N MET A 65 11.45 -0.86 2.87
CA MET A 65 11.10 0.45 2.33
C MET A 65 9.58 0.58 2.35
N PRO A 66 9.04 1.72 2.79
CA PRO A 66 7.62 1.99 2.61
C PRO A 66 7.39 2.00 1.11
N GLY A 67 6.26 1.44 0.67
CA GLY A 67 5.94 1.36 -0.74
C GLY A 67 6.16 2.70 -1.42
N LEU A 68 7.02 2.72 -2.42
CA LEU A 68 7.26 3.91 -3.23
C LEU A 68 6.11 4.08 -4.21
N VAL A 69 4.90 4.26 -3.69
CA VAL A 69 3.74 4.63 -4.46
C VAL A 69 3.53 6.12 -4.26
N GLY A 70 4.22 6.91 -5.09
CA GLY A 70 4.18 8.38 -5.08
C GLY A 70 5.17 9.00 -4.08
N GLY A 71 6.20 9.68 -4.58
CA GLY A 71 7.11 10.46 -3.74
C GLY A 71 6.37 11.46 -2.85
N LYS A 72 7.02 11.97 -1.81
CA LYS A 72 6.45 12.94 -0.86
C LYS A 72 5.96 14.28 -1.48
N ASP A 73 6.19 14.47 -2.79
CA ASP A 73 5.68 15.56 -3.63
C ASP A 73 4.53 15.13 -4.56
N ALA A 74 3.98 13.92 -4.37
CA ALA A 74 2.85 13.46 -5.16
C ALA A 74 1.65 14.36 -4.87
N PRO A 75 0.98 14.89 -5.91
CA PRO A 75 -0.19 15.74 -5.74
C PRO A 75 -1.23 14.99 -4.91
N THR A 76 -1.75 15.68 -3.88
CA THR A 76 -2.84 15.17 -3.06
C THR A 76 -4.15 15.60 -3.67
N PHE A 77 -5.12 14.69 -3.70
CA PHE A 77 -6.42 14.92 -4.30
C PHE A 77 -7.51 14.77 -3.26
N VAL A 78 -8.53 15.63 -3.35
CA VAL A 78 -9.74 15.49 -2.55
C VAL A 78 -10.62 14.44 -3.23
N VAL A 79 -10.81 13.32 -2.55
CA VAL A 79 -11.59 12.18 -3.04
C VAL A 79 -12.91 12.12 -2.30
N GLN A 80 -14.01 12.25 -3.04
CA GLN A 80 -15.34 12.06 -2.49
C GLN A 80 -15.65 10.57 -2.43
N THR A 81 -15.60 9.99 -1.23
CA THR A 81 -15.99 8.60 -0.99
C THR A 81 -17.46 8.55 -0.64
N ALA A 82 -18.26 7.75 -1.35
CA ALA A 82 -19.63 7.51 -0.94
C ALA A 82 -19.67 6.52 0.24
N ASP A 83 -20.21 6.96 1.36
CA ASP A 83 -20.44 6.15 2.56
C ASP A 83 -21.93 6.07 2.89
N SER A 84 -22.31 5.27 3.89
CA SER A 84 -23.71 5.04 4.28
C SER A 84 -24.44 6.30 4.77
N THR A 85 -23.74 7.41 5.03
CA THR A 85 -24.31 8.70 5.42
C THR A 85 -24.53 9.67 4.24
N GLY A 86 -24.08 9.31 3.04
CA GLY A 86 -24.21 10.14 1.84
C GLY A 86 -22.90 10.20 1.08
N HIS A 87 -21.99 11.09 1.48
CA HIS A 87 -20.65 11.23 0.91
C HIS A 87 -19.70 11.86 1.94
N SER A 88 -18.47 11.35 2.03
CA SER A 88 -17.37 11.90 2.83
C SER A 88 -16.21 12.31 1.92
N GLU A 89 -15.54 13.39 2.25
CA GLU A 89 -14.35 13.86 1.52
C GLU A 89 -13.09 13.43 2.26
N VAL A 90 -12.18 12.75 1.55
CA VAL A 90 -10.91 12.28 2.09
C VAL A 90 -9.80 12.77 1.17
N VAL A 91 -8.77 13.37 1.76
CA VAL A 91 -7.56 13.76 1.01
C VAL A 91 -6.63 12.55 0.95
N MET A 92 -6.25 12.14 -0.26
CA MET A 92 -5.35 11.01 -0.47
C MET A 92 -4.54 11.21 -1.77
N THR A 93 -3.41 10.53 -1.87
CA THR A 93 -2.55 10.53 -3.06
C THR A 93 -3.12 9.62 -4.16
N GLN A 94 -2.71 9.83 -5.41
CA GLN A 94 -3.06 8.96 -6.54
C GLN A 94 -2.82 7.47 -6.25
N ALA A 95 -1.70 7.17 -5.61
CA ALA A 95 -1.31 5.84 -5.18
C ALA A 95 -2.28 5.22 -4.18
N GLU A 96 -2.70 5.99 -3.17
CA GLU A 96 -3.68 5.57 -2.19
C GLU A 96 -5.05 5.34 -2.82
N ILE A 97 -5.44 6.16 -3.80
CA ILE A 97 -6.67 5.99 -4.58
C ILE A 97 -6.64 4.68 -5.35
N ALA A 98 -5.56 4.42 -6.09
CA ALA A 98 -5.39 3.19 -6.86
C ALA A 98 -5.38 1.95 -5.97
N THR A 99 -4.66 2.03 -4.84
CA THR A 99 -4.62 0.95 -3.84
C THR A 99 -5.99 0.68 -3.25
N LYS A 100 -6.72 1.73 -2.85
CA LYS A 100 -8.05 1.59 -2.26
C LYS A 100 -9.06 1.07 -3.27
N ALA A 101 -9.01 1.55 -4.51
CA ALA A 101 -9.84 1.07 -5.62
C ALA A 101 -9.53 -0.39 -6.01
N THR A 102 -8.28 -0.83 -5.88
CA THR A 102 -7.88 -2.22 -6.14
C THR A 102 -8.28 -3.15 -4.99
N SER A 103 -8.14 -2.68 -3.75
CA SER A 103 -8.51 -3.42 -2.54
C SER A 103 -10.02 -3.68 -2.50
N ASP A 104 -10.81 -2.66 -2.80
CA ASP A 104 -12.25 -2.77 -2.97
C ASP A 104 -12.54 -3.17 -4.42
N ASN A 105 -12.43 -4.46 -4.77
CA ASN A 105 -12.62 -5.04 -6.11
C ASN A 105 -13.95 -4.70 -6.83
N SER A 106 -14.84 -3.95 -6.17
CA SER A 106 -16.10 -3.47 -6.74
C SER A 106 -16.22 -1.94 -6.74
N ALA A 107 -15.24 -1.20 -6.20
CA ALA A 107 -15.27 0.25 -6.15
C ALA A 107 -15.14 0.86 -7.54
N TRP A 108 -16.02 1.80 -7.83
CA TRP A 108 -15.99 2.61 -9.06
C TRP A 108 -15.33 3.93 -8.76
N VAL A 109 -14.27 4.25 -9.51
CA VAL A 109 -13.60 5.54 -9.39
C VAL A 109 -13.92 6.41 -10.59
N PHE A 110 -14.34 7.63 -10.31
CA PHE A 110 -14.59 8.66 -11.28
C PHE A 110 -13.53 9.73 -11.17
N VAL A 111 -12.88 10.07 -12.28
CA VAL A 111 -11.96 11.20 -12.40
C VAL A 111 -12.56 12.17 -13.41
N ASN A 112 -12.83 13.41 -13.01
CA ASN A 112 -13.47 14.43 -13.86
C ASN A 112 -14.76 13.92 -14.55
N ASP A 113 -15.59 13.21 -13.79
CA ASP A 113 -16.85 12.59 -14.24
C ASP A 113 -16.70 11.43 -15.25
N GLN A 114 -15.47 10.96 -15.51
CA GLN A 114 -15.20 9.76 -16.29
C GLN A 114 -14.90 8.57 -15.39
N LEU A 115 -15.49 7.42 -15.67
CA LEU A 115 -15.20 6.17 -14.96
C LEU A 115 -13.81 5.66 -15.37
N VAL A 116 -12.95 5.40 -14.39
CA VAL A 116 -11.57 4.93 -14.56
C VAL A 116 -11.36 3.68 -13.72
N SER A 117 -10.66 2.69 -14.28
CA SER A 117 -10.31 1.46 -13.56
C SER A 117 -9.18 1.70 -12.56
N ALA A 118 -9.15 0.94 -11.47
CA ALA A 118 -8.11 1.05 -10.44
C ALA A 118 -6.67 0.93 -10.99
N ALA A 119 -6.46 0.07 -11.99
CA ALA A 119 -5.18 -0.10 -12.67
C ALA A 119 -4.79 1.14 -13.50
N ASP A 120 -5.75 1.70 -14.25
CA ASP A 120 -5.52 2.90 -15.07
C ASP A 120 -5.25 4.15 -14.21
N ILE A 121 -5.78 4.23 -12.99
CA ILE A 121 -5.52 5.37 -12.08
C ILE A 121 -4.04 5.51 -11.76
N ALA A 122 -3.31 4.40 -11.60
CA ALA A 122 -1.88 4.45 -11.28
C ALA A 122 -1.01 4.95 -12.44
N GLU A 123 -1.49 4.81 -13.68
CA GLU A 123 -0.79 5.21 -14.91
C GLU A 123 -1.33 6.52 -15.51
N MET A 124 -2.45 7.04 -14.99
CA MET A 124 -3.07 8.28 -15.47
C MET A 124 -2.27 9.52 -15.05
N ASP A 125 -2.25 10.53 -15.93
CA ASP A 125 -1.73 11.84 -15.59
C ASP A 125 -2.83 12.63 -14.87
N LEU A 126 -2.78 12.68 -13.53
CA LEU A 126 -3.73 13.43 -12.70
C LEU A 126 -3.18 14.83 -12.43
N GLU A 127 -3.91 15.84 -12.91
CA GLU A 127 -3.55 17.25 -12.69
C GLU A 127 -4.13 17.79 -11.37
N GLU A 128 -3.42 18.71 -10.71
CA GLU A 128 -3.91 19.44 -9.54
C GLU A 128 -5.26 20.10 -9.83
N GLY A 129 -6.31 19.70 -9.10
CA GLY A 129 -7.70 20.15 -9.33
C GLY A 129 -8.62 19.11 -9.98
N SER A 130 -8.11 17.93 -10.33
CA SER A 130 -8.93 16.81 -10.80
C SER A 130 -9.98 16.42 -9.75
N ARG A 131 -11.25 16.33 -10.15
CA ARG A 131 -12.34 15.91 -9.26
C ARG A 131 -12.40 14.39 -9.21
N ILE A 132 -12.06 13.81 -8.06
CA ILE A 132 -12.07 12.36 -7.87
C ILE A 132 -13.24 11.96 -6.98
N ARG A 133 -14.04 10.99 -7.43
CA ARG A 133 -15.13 10.40 -6.66
C ARG A 133 -15.01 8.89 -6.67
N MET A 134 -14.99 8.30 -5.48
CA MET A 134 -15.01 6.86 -5.29
C MET A 134 -16.38 6.43 -4.79
N MET A 135 -17.00 5.50 -5.50
CA MET A 135 -18.24 4.87 -5.10
C MET A 135 -17.94 3.41 -4.73
N PRO A 136 -18.39 2.91 -3.57
CA PRO A 136 -18.34 1.49 -3.31
C PRO A 136 -19.21 0.79 -4.35
N GLY A 137 -18.78 -0.40 -4.78
CA GLY A 137 -19.55 -1.18 -5.72
C GLY A 137 -20.94 -1.41 -5.21
N LEU A 138 -21.92 -0.93 -5.96
CA LEU A 138 -23.31 -1.21 -5.69
C LEU A 138 -23.51 -2.70 -6.01
N VAL A 139 -23.39 -3.55 -5.00
CA VAL A 139 -23.79 -4.95 -5.10
C VAL A 139 -25.30 -4.93 -5.35
N GLY A 140 -25.67 -4.97 -6.64
CA GLY A 140 -27.05 -5.13 -7.08
C GLY A 140 -27.66 -6.30 -6.31
N GLY A 141 -28.79 -6.02 -5.68
CA GLY A 141 -29.32 -6.80 -4.57
C GLY A 141 -29.35 -8.31 -4.77
N ARG A 142 -29.00 -9.02 -3.70
CA ARG A 142 -29.46 -10.39 -3.48
C ARG A 142 -30.43 -10.41 -2.31
N PHE A 143 -31.57 -9.77 -2.53
CA PHE A 143 -32.82 -10.12 -1.85
C PHE A 143 -33.75 -10.68 -2.92
N CYS A 144 -33.72 -12.00 -3.09
CA CYS A 144 -34.79 -12.84 -3.63
C CYS A 144 -34.79 -14.12 -2.81
#